data_AF-A0A0N0ZVK2-F1
#
_entry.id   AF-A0A0N0ZVK2-F1
#
_cell.length_a   1.000
_cell.length_b   1.000
_cell.length_c   1.000
_cell.angle_alpha   90.00
_cell.angle_beta   90.00
_cell.angle_gamma   90.00
#
_symmetry.space_group_name_H-M   'P 1'
#
loop_
_entity.id
_entity.type
_entity.pdbx_description
1 polymer ?
#
loop_
_entity_poly.entity_id
_entity_poly.type
_entity_poly.pdbx_seq_one_letter_code
_entity_poly.pdbx_strand_id
1 'polypeptide(L)'
;MELYNRKVKIISSAILLCISILGFSQTPVAQNFHDTKGNAEVTPAGQLQYTLPIDLPPGVKNIAPEVSLIYTSGGQNGLAGYGWNISQRIPKTTINTGM
;
A
#
# COMPACT_ATOMS: atom_id res chain seq x y z
N MET A 1 3.42 -5.62 62.33
CA MET A 1 3.27 -4.59 61.27
C MET A 1 4.21 -4.83 60.08
N GLU A 2 5.43 -5.37 60.25
CA GLU A 2 6.38 -5.58 59.13
C GLU A 2 5.88 -6.51 58.00
N LEU A 3 5.11 -7.55 58.33
CA LEU A 3 4.58 -8.48 57.32
C LEU A 3 3.62 -7.79 56.33
N TYR A 4 2.85 -6.80 56.80
CA TYR A 4 1.93 -6.04 55.95
C TYR A 4 2.71 -5.19 54.94
N ASN A 5 3.75 -4.49 55.38
CA ASN A 5 4.59 -3.66 54.52
C ASN A 5 5.32 -4.50 53.45
N ARG A 6 5.76 -5.72 53.79
CA ARG A 6 6.37 -6.65 52.82
C ARG A 6 5.38 -7.11 51.75
N LYS A 7 4.13 -7.40 52.12
CA LYS A 7 3.07 -7.81 51.19
C LYS A 7 2.63 -6.66 50.28
N VAL A 8 2.47 -5.45 50.83
CA VAL A 8 2.12 -4.23 50.08
C VAL A 8 3.23 -3.87 49.07
N LYS A 9 4.50 -4.03 49.44
CA LYS A 9 5.64 -3.80 48.53
C LYS A 9 5.65 -4.75 47.33
N ILE A 10 5.31 -6.03 47.54
CA ILE A 10 5.22 -7.03 46.47
C ILE A 10 4.05 -6.71 45.52
N ILE A 11 2.91 -6.30 46.07
CA ILE A 11 1.72 -5.94 45.28
C ILE A 11 1.98 -4.68 44.44
N SER A 12 2.60 -3.65 45.03
CA SER A 12 2.95 -2.42 44.31
C SER A 12 3.94 -2.67 43.16
N SER A 13 4.98 -3.49 43.38
CA SER A 13 5.92 -3.85 42.30
C SER A 13 5.27 -4.64 41.17
N ALA A 14 4.32 -5.53 41.50
CA ALA A 14 3.57 -6.29 40.49
C ALA A 14 2.67 -5.38 39.65
N ILE A 15 2.04 -4.37 40.25
CA ILE A 15 1.20 -3.39 39.55
C ILE A 15 2.04 -2.50 38.63
N LEU A 16 3.20 -2.03 39.10
CA LEU A 16 4.15 -1.24 38.30
C LEU A 16 4.66 -2.02 37.07
N LEU A 17 4.89 -3.34 37.20
CA LEU A 17 5.29 -4.20 36.09
C LEU A 17 4.17 -4.36 35.04
N CYS A 18 2.90 -4.48 35.47
CA CYS A 18 1.78 -4.59 34.54
C CYS A 18 1.55 -3.29 33.74
N ILE A 19 1.73 -2.13 34.37
CA ILE A 19 1.55 -0.82 33.71
C ILE A 19 2.65 -0.57 32.66
N SER A 20 3.89 -1.00 32.92
CA SER A 20 4.99 -0.82 31.96
C SER A 20 4.78 -1.64 30.67
N ILE A 21 4.28 -2.87 30.77
CA ILE A 21 4.02 -3.73 29.59
C ILE A 21 2.94 -3.11 28.68
N LEU A 22 1.94 -2.43 29.25
CA LEU A 22 0.86 -1.79 28.49
C LEU A 22 1.30 -0.48 27.81
N GLY A 23 2.23 0.27 28.41
CA GLY A 23 2.68 1.56 27.90
C GLY A 23 3.58 1.52 26.65
N PHE A 24 4.27 0.39 26.40
CA PHE A 24 5.20 0.23 25.28
C PHE A 24 4.65 -0.55 24.08
N SER A 25 3.41 -1.05 24.12
CA SER A 25 2.83 -1.83 23.00
C SER A 25 2.24 -0.96 21.88
N GLN A 26 2.92 0.13 21.53
CA GLN A 26 2.55 0.96 20.39
C GLN A 26 3.04 0.25 19.12
N THR A 27 2.22 -0.67 18.59
CA THR A 27 2.43 -1.12 17.21
C THR A 27 2.15 0.08 16.30
N PRO A 28 3.05 0.43 15.36
CA PRO A 28 2.73 1.45 14.38
C PRO A 28 1.44 1.03 13.67
N VAL A 29 0.44 1.92 13.69
CA VAL A 29 -0.80 1.74 12.92
C VAL A 29 -0.42 1.40 11.49
N ALA A 30 -0.76 0.19 11.05
CA ALA A 30 -0.51 -0.25 9.69
C ALA A 30 -1.19 0.76 8.75
N GLN A 31 -0.39 1.53 8.01
CA GLN A 31 -0.94 2.38 6.96
C GLN A 31 -1.50 1.44 5.90
N ASN A 32 -2.83 1.43 5.78
CA ASN A 32 -3.50 0.81 4.65
C ASN A 32 -3.15 1.67 3.42
N PHE A 33 -2.06 1.32 2.74
CA PHE A 33 -1.89 1.74 1.36
C PHE A 33 -3.02 1.10 0.57
N HIS A 34 -3.59 1.84 -0.40
CA HIS A 34 -4.46 1.19 -1.37
C HIS A 34 -3.65 0.09 -2.02
N ASP A 35 -4.04 -1.15 -1.72
CA ASP A 35 -3.41 -2.36 -2.23
C ASP A 35 -3.83 -2.46 -3.69
N THR A 36 -3.18 -1.66 -4.55
CA THR A 36 -3.50 -1.68 -5.96
C THR A 36 -3.08 -3.04 -6.47
N LYS A 37 -4.04 -3.94 -6.65
CA LYS A 37 -3.76 -5.32 -7.03
C LYS A 37 -3.29 -5.33 -8.47
N GLY A 38 -2.01 -5.60 -8.67
CA GLY A 38 -1.48 -5.81 -10.01
C GLY A 38 -1.96 -7.14 -10.60
N ASN A 39 -2.20 -7.15 -11.92
CA ASN A 39 -2.55 -8.34 -12.67
C ASN A 39 -1.29 -8.95 -13.29
N ALA A 40 -1.07 -10.25 -13.07
CA ALA A 40 0.01 -11.01 -13.69
C ALA A 40 -0.56 -11.90 -14.80
N GLU A 41 -0.04 -11.78 -16.02
CA GLU A 41 -0.44 -12.61 -17.15
C GLU A 41 0.78 -13.09 -17.94
N VAL A 42 0.63 -14.24 -18.60
CA VAL A 42 1.63 -14.71 -19.57
C VAL A 42 1.08 -14.43 -20.95
N THR A 43 1.82 -13.63 -21.72
CA THR A 43 1.44 -13.27 -23.10
C THR A 43 1.49 -14.50 -24.02
N PRO A 44 0.79 -14.49 -25.16
CA PRO A 44 0.88 -15.57 -26.15
C PRO A 44 2.30 -15.81 -26.69
N ALA A 45 3.19 -14.82 -26.57
CA ALA A 45 4.60 -14.91 -26.92
C ALA A 45 5.47 -15.55 -25.81
N GLY A 46 4.88 -15.98 -24.69
CA GLY A 46 5.57 -16.62 -23.57
C GLY A 46 6.25 -15.66 -22.59
N GLN A 47 5.99 -14.36 -22.68
CA GLN A 47 6.55 -13.37 -21.76
C GLN A 47 5.63 -13.14 -20.56
N LEU A 48 6.19 -13.01 -19.36
CA LEU A 48 5.46 -12.59 -18.16
C LEU A 48 5.22 -11.08 -18.24
N GLN A 49 3.96 -10.68 -18.15
CA GLN A 49 3.53 -9.30 -18.02
C GLN A 49 2.91 -9.08 -16.65
N TYR A 50 3.28 -7.98 -15.98
CA TYR A 50 2.65 -7.55 -14.73
C TYR A 50 2.16 -6.13 -14.86
N THR A 51 0.87 -5.91 -14.72
CA THR A 51 0.26 -4.57 -14.83
C THR A 51 -0.23 -4.14 -13.46
N LEU A 52 0.39 -3.11 -12.92
CA LEU A 52 0.04 -2.49 -11.65
C LEU A 52 -0.65 -1.13 -11.92
N PRO A 53 -1.97 -1.01 -11.73
CA PRO A 53 -2.61 0.29 -11.79
C PRO A 53 -2.02 1.22 -10.72
N ILE A 54 -2.08 2.53 -10.94
CA ILE A 54 -1.73 3.52 -9.94
C ILE A 54 -3.01 4.27 -9.58
N ASP A 55 -3.44 4.15 -8.33
CA ASP A 55 -4.59 4.88 -7.83
C ASP A 55 -4.27 6.38 -7.78
N LEU A 56 -5.12 7.16 -8.45
CA LEU A 56 -4.96 8.61 -8.56
C LEU A 56 -6.12 9.31 -7.86
N PRO A 57 -5.86 10.46 -7.22
CA PRO A 57 -6.92 11.28 -6.65
C PRO A 57 -7.88 11.75 -7.77
N PRO A 58 -9.14 12.07 -7.42
CA PRO A 58 -10.10 12.56 -8.40
C PRO A 58 -9.55 13.83 -9.09
N GLY A 59 -9.42 13.74 -10.42
CA GLY A 59 -8.91 14.83 -11.24
C GLY A 59 -9.90 16.00 -11.33
N VAL A 60 -9.39 17.17 -11.73
CA VAL A 60 -10.22 18.36 -11.92
C VAL A 60 -11.30 18.07 -12.96
N LYS A 61 -12.56 18.38 -12.65
CA LYS A 61 -13.74 18.06 -13.48
C LYS A 61 -13.91 16.56 -13.81
N ASN A 62 -13.48 15.67 -12.92
CA ASN A 62 -13.50 14.21 -13.12
C ASN A 62 -12.64 13.73 -14.31
N ILE A 63 -11.68 14.55 -14.75
CA ILE A 63 -10.71 14.17 -15.77
C ILE A 63 -9.40 13.87 -15.05
N ALA A 64 -9.14 12.59 -14.81
CA ALA A 64 -7.85 12.09 -14.33
C ALA A 64 -7.21 11.21 -15.41
N PRO A 65 -5.88 11.27 -15.60
CA PRO A 65 -5.18 10.24 -16.35
C PRO A 65 -5.35 8.89 -15.66
N GLU A 66 -5.46 7.82 -16.43
CA GLU A 66 -5.25 6.45 -15.94
C GLU A 66 -3.76 6.15 -16.11
N VAL A 67 -3.07 5.84 -15.02
CA VAL A 67 -1.63 5.53 -15.04
C VAL A 67 -1.44 4.11 -14.54
N SER A 68 -0.64 3.33 -15.26
CA SER A 68 -0.29 1.96 -14.88
C SER A 68 1.20 1.73 -15.07
N LEU A 69 1.80 0.99 -14.15
CA LEU A 69 3.16 0.49 -14.24
C LEU A 69 3.13 -0.92 -14.83
N ILE A 70 3.82 -1.13 -15.94
CA ILE A 70 3.79 -2.37 -16.73
C ILE A 70 5.18 -2.99 -16.71
N TYR A 71 5.30 -4.22 -16.19
CA TYR A 71 6.48 -5.06 -16.33
C TYR A 71 6.32 -6.00 -17.52
N THR A 72 7.39 -6.27 -18.24
CA THR A 72 7.49 -7.37 -19.20
C THR A 72 8.85 -8.04 -19.07
N SER A 73 8.88 -9.36 -18.89
CA SER A 73 10.13 -10.10 -18.65
C SER A 73 11.14 -10.02 -19.79
N GLY A 74 10.68 -9.87 -21.03
CA GLY A 74 11.53 -9.63 -22.21
C GLY A 74 11.66 -8.15 -22.59
N GLY A 75 11.20 -7.24 -21.74
CA GLY A 75 11.26 -5.80 -21.98
C GLY A 75 12.66 -5.24 -21.81
N GLN A 76 12.99 -4.22 -22.60
CA GLN A 76 14.24 -3.46 -22.46
C GLN A 76 14.12 -2.39 -21.35
N ASN A 77 15.12 -1.52 -21.22
CA ASN A 77 15.06 -0.42 -20.26
C ASN A 77 13.97 0.60 -20.64
N GLY A 78 12.92 0.68 -19.82
CA GLY A 78 11.87 1.68 -19.95
C GLY A 78 12.06 2.84 -18.96
N LEU A 79 11.08 3.73 -18.91
CA LEU A 79 11.12 4.93 -18.06
C LEU A 79 11.17 4.61 -16.56
N ALA A 80 10.69 3.44 -16.16
CA ALA A 80 10.72 2.95 -14.78
C ALA A 80 11.82 1.91 -14.53
N GLY A 81 12.72 1.70 -15.49
CA GLY A 81 13.83 0.76 -15.39
C GLY A 81 13.69 -0.46 -16.29
N TYR A 82 14.57 -1.45 -16.09
CA TYR A 82 14.64 -2.63 -16.94
C TYR A 82 13.39 -3.49 -16.86
N GLY A 83 12.75 -3.74 -18.01
CA GLY A 83 11.50 -4.47 -18.10
C GLY A 83 10.28 -3.68 -17.62
N TRP A 84 10.45 -2.47 -17.05
CA TRP A 84 9.37 -1.66 -16.48
C TRP A 84 9.08 -0.42 -17.33
N ASN A 85 7.81 -0.20 -17.64
CA ASN A 85 7.34 0.95 -18.39
C ASN A 85 6.14 1.61 -17.70
N ILE A 86 5.98 2.91 -17.89
CA ILE A 86 4.85 3.67 -17.36
C ILE A 86 3.90 3.95 -18.52
N SER A 87 2.69 3.43 -18.45
CA SER A 87 1.62 3.71 -19.40
C SER A 87 0.68 4.77 -18.83
N GLN A 88 0.28 5.71 -19.68
CA GLN A 88 -0.66 6.78 -19.31
C GLN A 88 -1.75 6.87 -20.39
N ARG A 89 -3.02 6.93 -19.97
CA ARG A 89 -4.16 7.10 -20.86
C ARG A 89 -5.10 8.16 -20.32
N ILE A 90 -5.43 9.18 -21.12
CA ILE A 90 -6.50 10.12 -20.80
C ILE A 90 -7.83 9.51 -21.27
N PRO A 91 -8.88 9.42 -20.43
CA PRO A 91 -10.20 9.03 -20.89
C PRO A 91 -10.67 9.95 -22.01
N LYS A 92 -10.96 9.39 -23.19
CA LYS A 92 -11.45 10.18 -24.32
C LYS A 92 -12.84 10.70 -23.97
N THR A 93 -13.03 12.02 -23.94
CA THR A 93 -14.38 12.60 -23.91
C THR A 93 -15.08 12.18 -25.20
N THR A 94 -16.05 11.27 -25.11
CA THR A 94 -16.98 11.01 -26.21
C THR A 94 -17.80 12.27 -26.42
N ILE A 95 -17.36 13.14 -27.32
CA ILE A 95 -18.24 14.15 -27.90
C ILE A 95 -19.25 13.38 -28.76
N ASN A 96 -20.43 13.10 -28.20
CA ASN A 96 -21.59 12.70 -28.98
C ASN A 96 -21.93 13.87 -29.90
N THR A 97 -21.29 13.91 -31.07
CA THR A 97 -21.64 14.84 -32.12
C THR A 97 -22.86 14.22 -32.79
N GLY A 98 -24.04 14.56 -32.28
CA GLY A 98 -25.29 14.21 -32.92
C GLY A 98 -25.31 14.83 -34.31
N MET A 99 -25.21 13.96 -35.32
CA MET A 99 -25.70 14.20 -36.67
C MET A 99 -26.91 13.29 -36.88
#